data_AF-A0A963FK97-F1
#
_entry.id   AF-A0A963FK97-F1
#
_cell.length_a   1.000
_cell.length_b   1.000
_cell.length_c   1.000
_cell.angle_alpha   90.00
_cell.angle_beta   90.00
_cell.angle_gamma   90.00
#
_symmetry.space_group_name_H-M   'P 1'
#
loop_
_entity.id
_entity.type
_entity.pdbx_description
1 polymer ?
#
loop_
_entity_poly.entity_id
_entity_poly.type
_entity_poly.pdbx_seq_one_letter_code
_entity_poly.pdbx_strand_id
1 'polypeptide(L)'
;MIDPVDLNDFFVGFFASAMVVVAGALYAGTFAWSRLRALPRLMPWAYVAYAVLFVSLLVLSSALNLSGYWRVLLVLLLLGYLLAPHAIWHLCRGTHGEQTPGEG
;
A
#
# COMPACT_ATOMS: atom_id res chain seq x y z
N MET A 1 -8.43 -12.59 -34.77
CA MET A 1 -9.36 -11.61 -34.18
C MET A 1 -9.06 -11.53 -32.71
N ILE A 2 -8.68 -10.35 -32.22
CA ILE A 2 -8.62 -10.07 -30.78
C ILE A 2 -10.07 -9.83 -30.41
N ASP A 3 -10.67 -10.69 -29.59
CA ASP A 3 -11.98 -10.38 -29.01
C ASP A 3 -11.85 -9.03 -28.28
N PRO A 4 -12.79 -8.09 -28.50
CA PRO A 4 -12.78 -6.86 -27.73
C PRO A 4 -12.80 -7.24 -26.25
N VAL A 5 -11.90 -6.63 -25.46
CA VAL A 5 -11.90 -6.82 -24.01
C VAL A 5 -13.33 -6.59 -23.53
N ASP A 6 -13.87 -7.58 -22.81
CA ASP A 6 -15.23 -7.52 -22.32
C ASP A 6 -15.35 -6.25 -21.47
N LEU A 7 -16.33 -5.39 -21.76
CA LEU A 7 -16.46 -4.08 -21.11
C LEU A 7 -16.49 -4.24 -19.58
N ASN A 8 -17.05 -5.35 -19.12
CA ASN A 8 -17.07 -5.71 -17.70
C ASN A 8 -15.65 -5.83 -17.11
N ASP A 9 -14.74 -6.56 -17.76
CA ASP A 9 -13.37 -6.75 -17.28
C ASP A 9 -12.59 -5.44 -17.27
N PHE A 10 -12.85 -4.56 -18.26
CA PHE A 10 -12.28 -3.22 -18.29
C PHE A 10 -12.73 -2.38 -17.09
N PHE A 11 -14.03 -2.31 -16.80
CA PHE A 11 -14.54 -1.54 -15.66
C PHE A 11 -14.07 -2.13 -14.33
N VAL A 12 -14.09 -3.46 -14.17
CA VAL A 12 -13.60 -4.11 -12.96
C VAL A 12 -12.11 -3.83 -12.76
N GLY A 13 -11.30 -3.91 -13.80
CA GLY A 13 -9.88 -3.56 -13.74
C GLY A 13 -9.64 -2.08 -13.36
N PHE A 14 -10.40 -1.17 -13.96
CA PHE A 14 -10.32 0.26 -13.65
C PHE A 14 -10.70 0.57 -12.20
N PHE A 15 -11.86 0.09 -11.74
CA PHE A 15 -12.30 0.31 -10.37
C PHE A 15 -11.41 -0.38 -9.34
N ALA A 16 -10.96 -1.60 -9.62
CA ALA A 16 -10.05 -2.32 -8.72
C ALA A 16 -8.71 -1.59 -8.61
N SER A 17 -8.14 -1.09 -9.71
CA SER A 17 -6.88 -0.32 -9.67
C SER A 17 -7.04 1.02 -8.94
N ALA A 18 -8.14 1.74 -9.18
CA ALA A 18 -8.46 2.95 -8.41
C ALA A 18 -8.60 2.66 -6.91
N MET A 19 -9.28 1.56 -6.56
CA MET A 19 -9.44 1.12 -5.17
C MET A 19 -8.09 0.77 -4.53
N VAL A 20 -7.18 0.11 -5.25
CA VAL A 20 -5.81 -0.17 -4.78
C VAL A 20 -5.07 1.12 -4.44
N VAL A 21 -5.14 2.14 -5.31
CA VAL A 21 -4.48 3.43 -5.05
C VAL A 21 -5.08 4.15 -3.84
N VAL A 22 -6.40 4.23 -3.76
CA VAL A 22 -7.11 4.88 -2.64
C VAL A 22 -6.84 4.14 -1.32
N ALA A 23 -6.96 2.81 -1.30
CA ALA A 23 -6.69 2.00 -0.12
C ALA A 23 -5.23 2.10 0.33
N GLY A 24 -4.29 2.14 -0.63
CA GLY A 24 -2.88 2.33 -0.34
C GLY A 24 -2.60 3.69 0.29
N ALA A 25 -3.13 4.76 -0.30
CA ALA A 25 -3.00 6.10 0.25
C ALA A 25 -3.64 6.21 1.64
N LEU A 26 -4.81 5.61 1.86
CA LEU A 26 -5.45 5.54 3.17
C LEU A 26 -4.60 4.77 4.19
N TYR A 27 -4.01 3.65 3.80
CA TYR A 27 -3.10 2.89 4.67
C TYR A 27 -1.88 3.73 5.08
N ALA A 28 -1.19 4.34 4.11
CA ALA A 28 -0.02 5.18 4.38
C ALA A 28 -0.39 6.41 5.24
N GLY A 29 -1.51 7.07 4.93
CA GLY A 29 -2.00 8.23 5.67
C GLY A 29 -2.41 7.89 7.10
N THR A 30 -3.19 6.83 7.31
CA THR A 30 -3.60 6.38 8.65
C THR A 30 -2.42 5.89 9.48
N PHE A 31 -1.43 5.22 8.87
CA PHE A 31 -0.19 4.83 9.54
C PHE A 31 0.62 6.05 9.99
N ALA A 32 0.86 7.01 9.10
CA ALA A 32 1.57 8.25 9.43
C ALA A 32 0.85 9.00 10.56
N TRP A 33 -0.47 9.14 10.45
CA TRP A 33 -1.30 9.85 11.45
C TRP A 33 -1.32 9.15 12.82
N SER A 34 -1.41 7.82 12.84
CA SER A 34 -1.33 7.01 14.07
C SER A 34 0.00 7.22 14.79
N ARG A 35 1.09 7.30 14.02
CA ARG A 35 2.43 7.43 14.56
C ARG A 35 2.76 8.86 15.00
N LEU A 36 2.28 9.87 14.27
CA LEU A 36 2.35 11.29 14.64
C LEU A 36 1.63 11.60 15.96
N ARG A 37 0.47 10.97 16.22
CA ARG A 37 -0.30 11.18 17.45
C ARG A 37 0.00 10.20 18.58
N ALA A 38 0.98 9.30 18.42
CA ALA A 38 1.33 8.26 19.41
C ALA A 38 0.13 7.45 19.96
N LEU A 39 -0.91 7.26 19.14
CA LEU A 39 -2.14 6.55 19.52
C LEU A 39 -2.08 5.11 18.98
N PRO A 40 -1.71 4.10 19.79
CA PRO A 40 -1.64 2.71 19.35
C PRO A 40 -3.03 2.15 18.96
N ARG A 41 -4.11 2.84 19.32
CA ARG A 41 -5.49 2.44 19.00
C ARG A 41 -5.88 2.63 17.51
N LEU A 42 -5.09 3.38 16.74
CA LEU A 42 -5.29 3.53 15.29
C LEU A 42 -4.54 2.48 14.44
N MET A 43 -3.61 1.72 15.03
CA MET A 43 -2.95 0.60 14.34
C MET A 43 -3.92 -0.45 13.76
N PRO A 44 -4.98 -0.91 14.45
CA PRO A 44 -5.91 -1.87 13.85
C PRO A 44 -6.63 -1.30 12.61
N TRP A 45 -6.91 0.00 12.57
CA TRP A 45 -7.52 0.64 11.39
C TRP A 45 -6.59 0.64 10.17
N ALA A 46 -5.28 0.82 10.38
CA ALA A 46 -4.30 0.68 9.31
C ALA A 46 -4.29 -0.75 8.76
N TYR A 47 -4.32 -1.78 9.62
CA TYR A 47 -4.41 -3.16 9.16
C TYR A 47 -5.70 -3.47 8.38
N VAL A 48 -6.84 -2.87 8.76
CA VAL A 48 -8.08 -2.99 7.98
C VAL A 48 -7.93 -2.37 6.59
N ALA A 49 -7.31 -1.19 6.48
CA ALA A 49 -7.04 -0.57 5.17
C ALA A 49 -6.10 -1.43 4.31
N TYR A 50 -5.10 -2.07 4.93
CA TYR A 50 -4.22 -3.02 4.24
C TYR A 50 -4.98 -4.27 3.77
N ALA A 51 -5.92 -4.80 4.56
CA ALA A 51 -6.77 -5.90 4.15
C ALA A 51 -7.64 -5.53 2.94
N VAL A 52 -8.18 -4.30 2.90
CA VAL A 52 -8.93 -3.79 1.74
C VAL A 52 -8.03 -3.69 0.51
N LEU A 53 -6.78 -3.23 0.66
CA LEU A 53 -5.81 -3.19 -0.44
C LEU A 53 -5.50 -4.61 -0.95
N PHE A 54 -5.31 -5.56 -0.06
CA PHE A 54 -5.08 -6.97 -0.41
C PHE A 54 -6.24 -7.56 -1.21
N VAL A 55 -7.48 -7.37 -0.76
CA VAL A 55 -8.69 -7.84 -1.47
C VAL A 55 -8.81 -7.17 -2.83
N SER A 56 -8.56 -5.85 -2.92
CA SER A 56 -8.62 -5.10 -4.18
C SER A 56 -7.58 -5.61 -5.19
N LEU A 57 -6.40 -5.98 -4.71
CA LEU A 57 -5.35 -6.57 -5.54
C LEU A 57 -5.73 -7.95 -6.07
N LEU A 58 -6.40 -8.79 -5.27
CA LEU A 58 -6.88 -10.08 -5.73
C LEU A 58 -7.92 -9.93 -6.83
N VAL A 59 -8.88 -9.01 -6.65
CA VAL A 59 -9.91 -8.70 -7.65
C VAL A 59 -9.25 -8.17 -8.94
N LEU A 60 -8.28 -7.28 -8.82
CA LEU A 60 -7.51 -6.78 -9.96
C LEU A 60 -6.74 -7.90 -10.67
N SER A 61 -6.09 -8.79 -9.91
CA SER A 61 -5.35 -9.93 -10.45
C SER A 61 -6.24 -10.87 -11.23
N SER A 62 -7.47 -11.12 -10.76
CA SER A 62 -8.44 -11.94 -11.48
C SER A 62 -8.97 -11.24 -12.72
N ALA A 63 -9.29 -9.94 -12.62
CA ALA A 63 -9.87 -9.18 -13.73
C ALA A 63 -8.88 -9.00 -14.90
N LEU A 64 -7.59 -8.82 -14.60
CA LEU A 64 -6.54 -8.68 -15.62
C LEU A 64 -5.86 -10.01 -15.95
N ASN A 65 -6.35 -11.13 -15.40
CA ASN A 65 -5.75 -12.47 -15.55
C ASN A 65 -4.22 -12.47 -15.33
N LEU A 66 -3.77 -11.72 -14.32
CA LEU A 66 -2.36 -11.52 -14.01
C LEU A 66 -1.76 -12.81 -13.45
N SER A 67 -1.19 -13.61 -14.33
CA SER A 67 -0.57 -14.90 -14.02
C SER A 67 0.95 -14.87 -14.21
N GLY A 68 1.65 -15.83 -13.60
CA GLY A 68 3.11 -15.95 -13.67
C GLY A 68 3.84 -14.75 -13.08
N TYR A 69 4.67 -14.09 -13.91
CA TYR A 69 5.55 -12.98 -13.50
C TYR A 69 4.78 -11.80 -12.88
N TRP A 70 3.60 -11.46 -13.40
CA TRP A 70 2.79 -10.36 -12.87
C TRP A 70 2.34 -10.61 -11.43
N ARG A 71 2.10 -11.86 -11.06
CA ARG A 71 1.71 -12.23 -9.69
C ARG A 71 2.85 -11.98 -8.70
N VAL A 72 4.11 -12.14 -9.13
CA VAL A 72 5.28 -11.79 -8.32
C VAL A 72 5.35 -10.28 -8.09
N LEU A 73 5.06 -9.47 -9.11
CA LEU A 73 5.00 -8.01 -8.96
C LEU A 73 3.90 -7.58 -7.98
N LEU A 74 2.73 -8.23 -8.00
CA LEU A 74 1.66 -7.98 -7.04
C LEU A 74 2.07 -8.31 -5.60
N VAL A 75 2.76 -9.44 -5.38
CA VAL A 75 3.29 -9.80 -4.06
C VAL A 75 4.37 -8.81 -3.62
N LEU A 76 5.27 -8.42 -4.52
CA LEU A 76 6.29 -7.42 -4.24
C LEU A 76 5.67 -6.07 -3.87
N LEU A 77 4.59 -5.67 -4.56
CA LEU A 77 3.84 -4.46 -4.26
C LEU A 77 3.20 -4.53 -2.86
N LEU A 78 2.59 -5.66 -2.49
CA LEU A 78 2.03 -5.88 -1.16
C LEU A 78 3.09 -5.78 -0.06
N LEU A 79 4.23 -6.44 -0.26
CA LEU A 79 5.36 -6.40 0.68
C LEU A 79 5.95 -5.00 0.77
N GLY A 80 6.14 -4.33 -0.36
CA GLY A 80 6.62 -2.95 -0.43
C GLY A 80 5.69 -2.00 0.31
N TYR A 81 4.37 -2.13 0.13
CA TYR A 81 3.40 -1.31 0.83
C TYR A 81 3.41 -1.55 2.34
N LEU A 82 3.64 -2.78 2.80
CA LEU A 82 3.75 -3.09 4.22
C LEU A 82 5.02 -2.49 4.83
N LEU A 83 6.15 -2.58 4.13
CA LEU A 83 7.47 -2.21 4.63
C LEU A 83 7.77 -0.71 4.49
N ALA A 84 7.26 -0.05 3.45
CA ALA A 84 7.55 1.35 3.14
C ALA A 84 7.25 2.32 4.29
N PRO A 85 6.07 2.30 4.96
CA PRO A 85 5.79 3.21 6.07
C PRO A 85 6.73 3.00 7.25
N HIS A 86 7.12 1.74 7.52
CA HIS A 86 8.07 1.41 8.58
C HIS A 86 9.48 1.92 8.25
N ALA A 87 9.93 1.73 7.02
CA ALA A 87 11.24 2.18 6.55
C ALA A 87 11.34 3.71 6.56
N ILE A 88 10.32 4.41 6.03
CA ILE A 88 10.24 5.88 6.04
C ILE A 88 10.29 6.39 7.48
N TRP A 89 9.53 5.79 8.40
CA TRP A 89 9.56 6.19 9.80
C TRP A 89 10.94 5.98 10.45
N HIS A 90 11.60 4.85 10.15
CA HIS A 90 12.94 4.57 10.66
C HIS A 90 13.97 5.60 10.15
N LEU A 91 13.89 5.97 8.88
CA LEU A 91 14.72 7.02 8.29
C LEU A 91 14.44 8.40 8.92
N CYS A 92 13.17 8.77 9.10
CA CYS A 92 12.79 10.03 9.74
C CYS A 92 13.26 10.11 11.21
N ARG A 93 13.27 9.01 11.95
CA ARG A 93 13.81 9.00 13.33
C ARG A 93 15.34 9.02 13.37
N GLY A 94 15.99 8.35 12.42
CA GLY A 94 17.46 8.33 12.32
C GLY A 94 18.04 9.73 12.14
N THR A 95 17.42 10.57 11.32
CA THR A 95 17.89 11.93 11.06
C THR A 95 17.63 12.94 12.19
N HIS A 96 16.71 12.66 13.11
CA HIS A 96 16.48 13.52 14.28
C HIS A 96 17.37 13.16 15.49
N GLY A 97 18.10 12.04 15.43
CA GLY A 97 19.01 11.59 16.49
C GLY A 97 20.45 12.09 16.35
N GLU A 98 20.78 12.79 15.26
CA GLU A 98 22.15 13.15 14.90
C GLU A 98 22.37 14.68 14.82
N GLN A 99 21.82 15.41 15.80
CA GLN A 99 22.23 16.79 16.05
C GLN A 99 22.67 16.92 17.52
N THR A 100 23.89 17.44 17.70
CA THR A 100 24.69 17.69 18.92
C THR A 100 25.29 16.46 19.64
N PRO A 101 26.64 16.34 19.69
CA PRO A 101 27.46 17.30 20.45
C PRO A 101 28.73 17.79 19.71
N GLY A 102 28.87 19.10 19.57
CA GLY A 102 30.03 19.72 18.95
C GLY A 102 30.13 21.21 19.26
N GLU A 103 29.99 21.57 20.54
CA GLU A 103 30.52 22.82 21.10
C GLU A 103 31.40 22.43 22.31
N GLY A 104 32.68 22.80 22.25
CA GLY A 104 33.71 22.50 23.24
C GLY A 104 35.10 22.63 22.63
#